data_AF-A0AAX1PKR0-F1
#
_entry.id   AF-A0AAX1PKR0-F1
#
_cell.length_a   1.000
_cell.length_b   1.000
_cell.length_c   1.000
_cell.angle_alpha   90.00
_cell.angle_beta   90.00
_cell.angle_gamma   90.00
#
_symmetry.space_group_name_H-M   'P 1'
#
loop_
_entity.id
_entity.type
_entity.pdbx_description
1 polymer ?
#
loop_
_entity_poly.entity_id
_entity_poly.type
_entity_poly.pdbx_seq_one_letter_code
_entity_poly.pdbx_strand_id
1 'polypeptide(L)'
;MRRNTRRQRALWRAIAASPTMMALGPLWGSAPDASWRESSLALASSLGEAIDLAARFGQNAIYWVEQGELWLQPVLMKGEPLHLGKIESHWIVRSTA
;
A
#
# COMPACT_ATOMS: atom_id res chain seq x y z
N MET A 1 -20.50 2.86 1.02
CA MET A 1 -20.12 2.12 -0.21
C MET A 1 -19.73 3.02 -1.39
N ARG A 2 -20.61 3.90 -1.92
CA ARG A 2 -20.33 4.73 -3.13
C ARG A 2 -19.10 5.65 -3.05
N ARG A 3 -18.78 6.19 -1.86
CA ARG A 3 -17.64 7.10 -1.62
C ARG A 3 -16.28 6.38 -1.76
N ASN A 4 -16.19 5.12 -1.30
CA ASN A 4 -14.95 4.35 -1.36
C ASN A 4 -14.61 3.96 -2.80
N THR A 5 -15.60 3.48 -3.56
CA THR A 5 -15.45 3.17 -5.00
C THR A 5 -15.03 4.39 -5.83
N ARG A 6 -15.50 5.60 -5.49
CA ARG A 6 -15.07 6.83 -6.16
C ARG A 6 -13.62 7.19 -5.84
N ARG A 7 -13.22 7.12 -4.56
CA ARG A 7 -11.83 7.33 -4.14
C ARG A 7 -10.89 6.34 -4.84
N GLN A 8 -11.26 5.06 -4.88
CA GLN A 8 -10.43 4.04 -5.52
C GLN A 8 -10.30 4.25 -7.03
N ARG A 9 -11.37 4.63 -7.74
CA ARG A 9 -11.25 5.01 -9.16
C ARG A 9 -10.35 6.23 -9.37
N ALA A 10 -10.42 7.22 -8.49
CA ALA A 10 -9.55 8.39 -8.57
C ALA A 10 -8.08 8.03 -8.30
N LEU A 11 -7.81 7.10 -7.38
CA LEU A 11 -6.47 6.56 -7.11
C LEU A 11 -5.90 5.89 -8.36
N TRP A 12 -6.65 4.98 -8.97
CA TRP A 12 -6.23 4.32 -10.21
C TRP A 12 -5.94 5.29 -11.35
N ARG A 13 -6.73 6.35 -11.50
CA ARG A 13 -6.45 7.40 -12.49
C ARG A 13 -5.18 8.19 -12.18
N ALA A 14 -4.91 8.48 -10.91
CA ALA A 14 -3.71 9.20 -10.51
C ALA A 14 -2.45 8.38 -10.80
N ILE A 15 -2.49 7.07 -10.51
CA ILE A 15 -1.43 6.13 -10.82
C ILE A 15 -1.23 6.04 -12.34
N ALA A 16 -2.31 5.81 -13.11
CA ALA A 16 -2.23 5.67 -14.56
C ALA A 16 -1.79 6.93 -15.31
N ALA A 17 -1.97 8.11 -14.70
CA ALA A 17 -1.50 9.38 -15.26
C ALA A 17 -0.01 9.67 -14.96
N SER A 18 0.62 8.92 -14.06
CA SER A 18 2.02 9.07 -13.74
C SER A 18 2.88 8.16 -14.63
N PRO A 19 3.93 8.67 -15.29
CA PRO A 19 4.82 7.88 -16.13
C PRO A 19 5.79 7.00 -15.33
N THR A 20 5.95 7.26 -14.03
CA THR A 20 6.94 6.60 -13.14
C THR A 20 6.31 5.56 -12.22
N MET A 21 4.98 5.53 -12.13
CA MET A 21 4.24 4.66 -11.21
C MET A 21 3.70 3.42 -11.90
N MET A 22 3.93 2.25 -11.30
CA MET A 22 3.33 1.00 -11.74
C MET A 22 2.64 0.30 -10.57
N ALA A 23 1.37 -0.04 -10.75
CA ALA A 23 0.59 -0.73 -9.72
C ALA A 23 0.38 -2.21 -10.06
N LEU A 24 0.46 -3.05 -9.03
CA LEU A 24 0.15 -4.48 -9.07
C LEU A 24 -0.97 -4.80 -8.08
N GLY A 25 -1.87 -5.70 -8.49
CA GLY A 25 -2.95 -6.20 -7.64
C GLY A 25 -3.79 -7.26 -8.36
N PRO A 26 -4.81 -7.80 -7.69
CA PRO A 26 -5.27 -7.42 -6.35
C PRO A 26 -4.34 -7.93 -5.24
N LEU A 27 -4.09 -7.09 -4.23
CA LEU A 27 -3.45 -7.48 -2.98
C LEU A 27 -4.41 -7.28 -1.80
N TRP A 28 -4.08 -7.91 -0.68
CA TRP A 28 -4.82 -7.77 0.56
C TRP A 28 -3.84 -7.55 1.70
N GLY A 29 -4.08 -6.51 2.50
CA GLY A 29 -3.55 -6.45 3.86
C GLY A 29 -4.43 -7.35 4.74
N SER A 30 -3.83 -8.18 5.58
CA SER A 30 -4.60 -9.10 6.43
C SER A 30 -3.93 -9.37 7.77
N ALA A 31 -4.72 -9.75 8.76
CA ALA A 31 -4.19 -10.43 9.93
C ALA A 31 -3.56 -11.78 9.53
N PRO A 32 -2.55 -12.30 10.25
CA PRO A 32 -1.94 -13.59 9.94
C PRO A 32 -2.93 -14.77 9.89
N ASP A 33 -3.97 -14.71 10.73
CA ASP A 33 -5.05 -15.69 10.81
C ASP A 33 -6.19 -15.44 9.80
N ALA A 34 -6.07 -14.39 8.97
CA ALA A 34 -7.06 -13.92 8.01
C ALA A 34 -8.44 -13.55 8.61
N SER A 35 -8.56 -13.39 9.93
CA SER A 35 -9.78 -12.91 10.60
C SER A 35 -10.21 -11.52 10.10
N TRP A 36 -9.24 -10.73 9.63
CA TRP A 36 -9.43 -9.43 9.00
C TRP A 36 -8.65 -9.35 7.68
N ARG A 37 -9.25 -8.69 6.67
CA ARG A 37 -8.63 -8.38 5.38
C ARG A 37 -9.12 -7.04 4.84
N GLU A 38 -8.25 -6.29 4.20
CA GLU A 38 -8.55 -5.06 3.49
C GLU A 38 -7.90 -5.04 2.10
N SER A 39 -8.63 -4.54 1.10
CA SER A 39 -8.14 -4.45 -0.27
C SER A 39 -6.98 -3.46 -0.34
N SER A 40 -5.89 -3.89 -1.00
CA SER A 40 -4.68 -3.11 -1.18
C SER A 40 -4.14 -3.26 -2.62
N LEU A 41 -3.08 -2.52 -2.91
CA LEU A 41 -2.29 -2.62 -4.13
C LEU A 41 -0.81 -2.44 -3.79
N ALA A 42 0.08 -3.03 -4.58
CA ALA A 42 1.49 -2.69 -4.55
C ALA A 42 1.75 -1.61 -5.60
N LEU A 43 2.56 -0.62 -5.23
CA LEU A 43 2.94 0.48 -6.10
C LEU A 43 4.47 0.52 -6.18
N ALA A 44 5.01 0.33 -7.38
CA ALA A 44 6.38 0.68 -7.68
C ALA A 44 6.43 2.19 -7.96
N SER A 45 7.15 2.92 -7.11
CA SER A 45 7.42 4.36 -7.21
C SER A 45 8.62 4.72 -6.33
N SER A 46 9.02 5.99 -6.32
CA SER A 46 9.85 6.52 -5.23
C SER A 46 9.03 6.64 -3.93
N LEU A 47 9.72 6.73 -2.79
CA LEU A 47 9.09 6.94 -1.49
C LEU A 47 8.32 8.28 -1.43
N GLY A 48 8.91 9.36 -1.96
CA GLY A 48 8.28 10.68 -1.97
C GLY A 48 6.96 10.69 -2.75
N GLU A 49 6.96 10.09 -3.94
CA GLU A 49 5.75 9.91 -4.75
C GLU A 49 4.67 9.10 -4.03
N ALA A 50 5.06 8.02 -3.33
CA ALA A 50 4.14 7.20 -2.56
C ALA A 50 3.51 7.99 -1.40
N ILE A 51 4.31 8.77 -0.68
CA ILE A 51 3.85 9.64 0.42
C ILE A 51 2.88 10.71 -0.10
N ASP A 52 3.21 11.40 -1.19
CA ASP A 52 2.35 12.43 -1.78
C ASP A 52 1.01 11.85 -2.24
N LEU A 53 1.04 10.70 -2.90
CA LEU A 53 -0.17 10.00 -3.32
C LEU A 53 -0.99 9.56 -2.12
N ALA A 54 -0.37 8.94 -1.11
CA ALA A 54 -1.03 8.48 0.10
C ALA A 54 -1.69 9.64 0.86
N ALA A 55 -0.99 10.78 1.01
CA ALA A 55 -1.50 11.98 1.64
C ALA A 55 -2.70 12.54 0.89
N ARG A 56 -2.62 12.65 -0.44
CA ARG A 56 -3.74 13.08 -1.31
C ARG A 56 -4.99 12.21 -1.12
N PHE A 57 -4.80 10.92 -0.88
CA PHE A 57 -5.90 9.98 -0.65
C PHE A 57 -6.28 9.80 0.81
N GLY A 58 -5.67 10.52 1.75
CA GLY A 58 -6.05 10.55 3.16
C GLY A 58 -5.53 9.36 3.97
N GLN A 59 -4.42 8.75 3.56
CA GLN A 59 -3.81 7.63 4.27
C GLN A 59 -2.96 8.14 5.43
N ASN A 60 -3.09 7.52 6.59
CA ASN A 60 -2.29 7.86 7.77
C ASN A 60 -0.88 7.32 7.69
N ALA A 61 -0.70 6.14 7.10
CA ALA A 61 0.57 5.46 6.88
C ALA A 61 0.47 4.55 5.65
N ILE A 62 1.62 4.09 5.15
CA ILE A 62 1.74 3.07 4.10
C ILE A 62 2.72 1.98 4.54
N TYR A 63 2.54 0.79 3.97
CA TYR A 63 3.60 -0.21 3.97
C TYR A 63 4.59 0.14 2.85
N TRP A 64 5.86 0.27 3.21
CA TRP A 64 6.96 0.57 2.29
C TRP A 64 7.93 -0.59 2.26
N VAL A 65 8.34 -1.01 1.06
CA VAL A 65 9.32 -2.09 0.88
C VAL A 65 10.54 -1.52 0.18
N GLU A 66 11.70 -1.65 0.81
CA GLU A 66 12.98 -1.23 0.26
C GLU A 66 14.03 -2.27 0.59
N GLN A 67 14.76 -2.73 -0.44
CA GLN A 67 15.82 -3.74 -0.30
C GLN A 67 15.38 -5.02 0.43
N GLY A 68 14.11 -5.42 0.27
CA GLY A 68 13.53 -6.61 0.92
C GLY A 68 13.08 -6.39 2.37
N GLU A 69 13.27 -5.18 2.91
CA GLU A 69 12.83 -4.79 4.24
C GLU A 69 11.47 -4.08 4.16
N LEU A 70 10.58 -4.45 5.07
CA LEU A 70 9.25 -3.89 5.21
C LEU A 70 9.23 -2.84 6.33
N TRP A 71 8.61 -1.72 6.04
CA TRP A 71 8.44 -0.59 6.95
C TRP A 71 6.98 -0.18 7.00
N LEU A 72 6.53 0.27 8.17
CA LEU A 72 5.33 1.08 8.30
C LEU A 72 5.75 2.55 8.29
N GLN A 73 5.52 3.21 7.17
CA GLN A 73 5.90 4.60 6.92
C GLN A 73 4.73 5.55 7.27
N PRO A 74 4.89 6.45 8.25
CA PRO A 74 3.92 7.51 8.52
C PRO A 74 3.76 8.46 7.32
N VAL A 75 2.53 8.91 7.09
CA VAL A 75 2.17 9.86 6.04
C VAL A 75 1.46 11.08 6.66
N LEU A 76 0.18 10.94 7.03
CA LEU A 76 -0.57 12.02 7.71
C LEU A 76 -0.46 11.93 9.24
N MET A 77 -0.15 10.76 9.77
CA MET A 77 0.06 10.60 11.20
C MET A 77 1.48 10.99 11.59
N LYS A 78 1.66 11.43 12.84
CA LYS A 78 2.97 11.73 13.41
C LYS A 78 3.61 10.45 13.93
N GLY A 79 4.93 10.35 13.78
CA GLY A 79 5.73 9.24 14.27
C GLY A 79 6.95 9.01 13.38
N GLU A 80 7.83 8.13 13.82
CA GLU A 80 8.95 7.64 13.03
C GLU A 80 8.54 6.40 12.23
N PRO A 81 9.19 6.12 11.08
CA PRO A 81 9.05 4.85 10.39
C PRO A 81 9.33 3.66 11.31
N LEU A 82 8.44 2.68 11.31
CA LEU A 82 8.62 1.45 12.08
C LEU A 82 9.13 0.34 11.16
N HIS A 83 10.33 -0.18 11.46
CA HIS A 83 10.87 -1.36 10.76
C HIS A 83 10.13 -2.62 11.23
N LEU A 84 9.62 -3.39 10.27
CA LEU A 84 8.87 -4.63 10.51
C LEU A 84 9.69 -5.89 10.18
N GLY A 85 10.93 -5.72 9.73
CA GLY A 85 11.79 -6.82 9.25
C GLY A 85 11.51 -7.17 7.80
N LYS A 86 11.88 -8.39 7.41
CA LYS A 86 11.84 -8.79 6.01
C LYS A 86 10.41 -8.95 5.48
N ILE A 87 10.21 -8.54 4.22
CA ILE A 87 8.92 -8.70 3.54
C ILE A 87 8.54 -10.18 3.36
N GLU A 88 9.51 -11.08 3.21
CA GLU A 88 9.26 -12.52 3.01
C GLU A 88 8.49 -13.16 4.17
N SER A 89 8.67 -12.65 5.40
CA SER A 89 7.94 -13.13 6.58
C SER A 89 6.48 -12.68 6.61
N HIS A 90 6.12 -11.70 5.77
CA HIS A 90 4.80 -11.07 5.73
C HIS A 90 4.07 -11.28 4.40
N TRP A 91 4.76 -11.78 3.37
CA TRP A 91 4.21 -11.99 2.04
C TRP A 91 3.68 -13.41 1.87
N ILE A 92 2.35 -13.55 1.80
CA ILE A 92 1.69 -14.85 1.69
C ILE A 92 1.10 -15.00 0.28
N VAL A 93 1.65 -15.90 -0.52
CA VAL A 93 1.05 -16.31 -1.80
C VAL A 93 0.12 -17.48 -1.54
N ARG A 94 -1.18 -17.29 -1.78
CA ARG A 94 -2.16 -18.38 -1.75
C ARG A 94 -2.46 -18.81 -3.17
N SER A 95 -2.22 -20.08 -3.47
CA SER A 95 -2.73 -20.68 -4.71
C SER A 95 -4.25 -20.75 -4.59
N THR A 96 -4.95 -20.23 -5.60
CA THR A 96 -6.38 -20.54 -5.77
C THR A 96 -6.46 -21.94 -6.34
N ALA A 97 -6.82 -22.92 -5.51
CA ALA A 97 -7.27 -24.22 -5.98
C ALA A 97 -8.58 -24.08 -6.77
#